data_AF-A0A135VS09-F1
#
_entry.id   AF-A0A135VS09-F1
#
_cell.length_a   1.000
_cell.length_b   1.000
_cell.length_c   1.000
_cell.angle_alpha   90.00
_cell.angle_beta   90.00
_cell.angle_gamma   90.00
#
_symmetry.space_group_name_H-M   'P 1'
#
loop_
_entity.id
_entity.type
_entity.pdbx_description
1 polymer ?
#
loop_
_entity_poly.entity_id
_entity_poly.type
_entity_poly.pdbx_seq_one_letter_code
_entity_poly.pdbx_strand_id
1 'polypeptide(L)'
;MVDITTHGTPRVPDQTVKDEVRDDMDLTKTSESAEKVKKIVTASVLAALSIAVAPIASIVPRIPGWGIALFDPVSIFWIIAFLLGGYWVGMLSAFAGTFGLFLYDPTAIGPIFKILATLPMILVPWLGVRRLGNESRGESLSRPRFYGTLMLSAFILRLLLMVPINLIYGAIAMPFLTVEFILSYAIILNAFQSMWDALIPFIIVHKTGIFKSFGMW
;
A
#
# COMPACT_ATOMS: atom_id res chain seq x y z
N MET A 1 -71.14 48.67 21.37
CA MET A 1 -69.71 49.01 21.23
C MET A 1 -68.97 48.05 22.13
N VAL A 2 -68.40 46.98 21.57
CA VAL A 2 -67.76 45.90 22.33
C VAL A 2 -66.36 45.74 21.75
N ASP A 3 -65.36 46.05 22.57
CA ASP A 3 -63.93 45.88 22.29
C ASP A 3 -63.56 44.39 22.33
N ILE A 4 -62.93 43.92 21.25
CA ILE A 4 -62.35 42.58 21.16
C ILE A 4 -60.83 42.74 21.32
N THR A 5 -60.34 42.41 22.52
CA THR A 5 -58.91 42.38 22.86
C THR A 5 -58.25 41.14 22.25
N THR A 6 -57.44 41.37 21.21
CA THR A 6 -56.55 40.37 20.62
C THR A 6 -55.34 40.11 21.54
N HIS A 7 -55.31 38.93 22.18
CA HIS A 7 -54.12 38.43 22.87
C HIS A 7 -53.10 37.90 21.85
N GLY A 8 -51.98 38.62 21.72
CA GLY A 8 -50.82 38.17 20.96
C GLY A 8 -50.11 37.01 21.67
N THR A 9 -49.98 35.89 20.98
CA THR A 9 -49.20 34.73 21.42
C THR A 9 -47.71 35.01 21.25
N PRO A 10 -46.88 34.83 22.30
CA PRO A 10 -45.43 35.00 22.19
C PRO A 10 -44.83 33.89 21.31
N ARG A 11 -44.13 34.30 20.24
CA ARG A 11 -43.32 33.38 19.41
C ARG A 11 -42.17 32.85 20.27
N VAL A 12 -42.21 31.55 20.57
CA VAL A 12 -41.07 30.81 21.10
C VAL A 12 -39.96 30.84 20.03
N PRO A 13 -38.75 31.33 20.35
CA PRO A 13 -37.64 31.30 19.40
C PRO A 13 -37.26 29.84 19.12
N ASP A 14 -37.20 29.53 17.83
CA ASP A 14 -36.90 28.25 17.22
C ASP A 14 -35.48 27.77 17.62
N GLN A 15 -35.38 27.08 18.76
CA GLN A 15 -34.12 26.47 19.25
C GLN A 15 -33.77 25.18 18.51
N THR A 16 -34.72 24.59 17.79
CA THR A 16 -34.59 23.33 17.05
C THR A 16 -33.53 23.38 15.94
N VAL A 17 -33.37 24.54 15.29
CA VAL A 17 -32.40 24.69 14.17
C VAL A 17 -30.93 24.66 14.64
N LYS A 18 -30.63 24.99 15.91
CA LYS A 18 -29.24 24.99 16.41
C LYS A 18 -28.75 23.61 16.85
N ASP A 19 -29.66 22.73 17.24
CA ASP A 19 -29.30 21.39 17.68
C ASP A 19 -29.08 20.43 16.49
N GLU A 20 -29.84 20.57 15.40
CA GLU A 20 -29.63 19.77 14.17
C GLU A 20 -28.25 20.04 13.53
N VAL A 21 -27.80 21.29 13.49
CA VAL A 21 -26.48 21.67 12.93
C VAL A 21 -25.32 21.15 13.78
N ARG A 22 -25.54 20.95 15.09
CA ARG A 22 -24.51 20.38 15.99
C ARG A 22 -24.40 18.86 15.82
N ASP A 23 -25.52 18.18 15.65
CA ASP A 23 -25.55 16.71 15.54
C ASP A 23 -24.91 16.23 14.22
N ASP A 24 -25.17 16.92 13.10
CA ASP A 24 -24.55 16.60 11.80
C ASP A 24 -23.02 16.81 11.80
N MET A 25 -22.52 17.80 12.55
CA MET A 25 -21.08 18.07 12.67
C MET A 25 -20.34 17.03 13.52
N ASP A 26 -21.00 16.43 14.51
CA ASP A 26 -20.38 15.39 15.34
C ASP A 26 -20.43 14.02 14.66
N LEU A 27 -21.50 13.69 13.92
CA LEU A 27 -21.59 12.45 13.13
C LEU A 27 -20.51 12.37 12.04
N THR A 28 -20.26 13.48 11.32
CA THR A 28 -19.24 13.55 10.26
C THR A 28 -17.82 13.37 10.80
N LYS A 29 -17.47 14.03 11.92
CA LYS A 29 -16.15 13.86 12.58
C LYS A 29 -15.92 12.44 13.09
N THR A 30 -16.96 11.82 13.63
CA THR A 30 -16.88 10.45 14.15
C THR A 30 -16.60 9.44 13.03
N SER A 31 -17.19 9.66 11.85
CA SER A 31 -16.99 8.84 10.65
C SER A 31 -15.56 8.91 10.10
N GLU A 32 -14.99 10.13 9.98
CA GLU A 32 -13.61 10.28 9.52
C GLU A 32 -12.58 9.65 10.47
N SER A 33 -12.83 9.75 11.78
CA SER A 33 -11.98 9.13 12.80
C SER A 33 -12.02 7.61 12.69
N ALA A 34 -13.20 7.02 12.55
CA ALA A 34 -13.37 5.57 12.39
C ALA A 34 -12.67 5.05 11.13
N GLU A 35 -12.75 5.78 10.00
CA GLU A 35 -12.08 5.39 8.77
C GLU A 35 -10.55 5.43 8.92
N LYS A 36 -10.00 6.47 9.55
CA LYS A 36 -8.56 6.55 9.86
C LYS A 36 -8.10 5.40 10.74
N VAL A 37 -8.86 5.06 11.77
CA VAL A 37 -8.56 3.91 12.64
C VAL A 37 -8.56 2.62 11.82
N LYS A 38 -9.58 2.39 10.97
CA LYS A 38 -9.66 1.22 10.09
C LYS A 38 -8.44 1.11 9.16
N LYS A 39 -7.99 2.23 8.59
CA LYS A 39 -6.77 2.31 7.75
C LYS A 39 -5.50 1.92 8.51
N ILE A 40 -5.32 2.46 9.71
CA ILE A 40 -4.17 2.14 10.58
C ILE A 40 -4.19 0.67 10.98
N VAL A 41 -5.33 0.15 11.44
CA VAL A 41 -5.49 -1.26 11.83
C VAL A 41 -5.17 -2.17 10.65
N THR A 42 -5.71 -1.87 9.46
CA THR A 42 -5.44 -2.67 8.25
C THR A 42 -3.96 -2.67 7.89
N ALA A 43 -3.30 -1.50 7.91
CA ALA A 43 -1.87 -1.39 7.64
C ALA A 43 -1.03 -2.20 8.63
N SER A 44 -1.35 -2.10 9.93
CA SER A 44 -0.66 -2.81 11.01
C SER A 44 -0.83 -4.32 10.92
N VAL A 45 -2.03 -4.82 10.64
CA VAL A 45 -2.30 -6.26 10.47
C VAL A 45 -1.51 -6.80 9.27
N LEU A 46 -1.53 -6.11 8.13
CA LEU A 46 -0.80 -6.55 6.94
C LEU A 46 0.72 -6.42 7.11
N ALA A 47 1.19 -5.43 7.86
CA ALA A 47 2.60 -5.33 8.25
C ALA A 47 3.00 -6.50 9.14
N ALA A 48 2.22 -6.84 10.16
CA ALA A 48 2.46 -7.98 11.04
C ALA A 48 2.47 -9.30 10.27
N LEU A 49 1.54 -9.49 9.33
CA LEU A 49 1.53 -10.65 8.45
C LEU A 49 2.78 -10.70 7.56
N SER A 50 3.21 -9.57 7.01
CA SER A 50 4.44 -9.48 6.22
C SER A 50 5.67 -9.92 7.04
N ILE A 51 5.74 -9.54 8.31
CA ILE A 51 6.83 -9.94 9.22
C ILE A 51 6.73 -11.43 9.56
N ALA A 52 5.52 -11.93 9.82
CA ALA A 52 5.29 -13.33 10.17
C ALA A 52 5.69 -14.30 9.04
N VAL A 53 5.58 -13.89 7.78
CA VAL A 53 6.02 -14.71 6.63
C VAL A 53 7.51 -14.55 6.29
N ALA A 54 8.20 -13.56 6.84
CA ALA A 54 9.59 -13.28 6.53
C ALA A 54 10.55 -14.48 6.73
N PRO A 55 10.38 -15.33 7.77
CA PRO A 55 11.22 -16.52 7.93
C PRO A 55 11.18 -17.49 6.75
N ILE A 56 10.15 -17.46 5.89
CA ILE A 56 10.08 -18.29 4.68
C ILE A 56 11.29 -18.01 3.76
N ALA A 57 11.80 -16.78 3.73
CA ALA A 57 12.99 -16.41 2.96
C ALA A 57 14.29 -17.08 3.45
N SER A 58 14.30 -17.68 4.65
CA SER A 58 15.40 -18.51 5.13
C SER A 58 15.38 -19.95 4.58
N ILE A 59 14.20 -20.42 4.15
CA ILE A 59 14.00 -21.76 3.60
C ILE A 59 14.15 -21.76 2.07
N VAL A 60 13.85 -20.62 1.44
CA VAL A 60 13.99 -20.43 0.00
C VAL A 60 15.48 -20.37 -0.39
N PRO A 61 15.89 -21.03 -1.49
CA PRO A 61 17.26 -20.95 -1.97
C PRO A 61 17.71 -19.49 -2.16
N ARG A 62 18.96 -19.21 -1.77
CA ARG A 62 19.64 -17.93 -1.98
C ARG A 62 20.65 -18.06 -3.09
N ILE A 63 20.91 -16.97 -3.81
CA ILE A 63 21.97 -16.96 -4.83
C ILE A 63 23.32 -17.15 -4.13
N PRO A 64 24.10 -18.19 -4.47
CA PRO A 64 25.42 -18.41 -3.91
C PRO A 64 26.32 -17.18 -4.11
N GLY A 65 27.04 -16.77 -3.06
CA GLY A 65 27.93 -15.62 -3.09
C GLY A 65 27.24 -14.25 -2.98
N TRP A 66 25.94 -14.13 -3.27
CA TRP A 66 25.20 -12.88 -3.15
C TRP A 66 24.30 -12.80 -1.91
N GLY A 67 23.74 -13.94 -1.48
CA GLY A 67 22.92 -14.01 -0.26
C GLY A 67 21.50 -13.45 -0.40
N ILE A 68 21.12 -12.96 -1.60
CA ILE A 68 19.75 -12.53 -1.92
C ILE A 68 18.85 -13.76 -2.09
N ALA A 69 17.68 -13.75 -1.44
CA ALA A 69 16.66 -14.78 -1.59
C ALA A 69 15.98 -14.69 -2.96
N LEU A 70 15.77 -15.84 -3.62
CA LEU A 70 15.12 -15.89 -4.93
C LEU A 70 13.67 -15.40 -4.88
N PHE A 71 12.97 -15.70 -3.79
CA PHE A 71 11.57 -15.35 -3.57
C PHE A 71 11.36 -14.88 -2.14
N ASP A 72 10.61 -13.81 -1.99
CA ASP A 72 10.29 -13.21 -0.70
C ASP A 72 8.86 -12.64 -0.73
N PRO A 73 7.89 -13.27 -0.02
CA PRO A 73 6.48 -12.93 -0.08
C PRO A 73 6.11 -11.65 0.69
N VAL A 74 7.03 -11.01 1.40
CA VAL A 74 6.74 -9.86 2.27
C VAL A 74 6.04 -8.71 1.52
N SER A 75 6.52 -8.35 0.33
CA SER A 75 5.97 -7.26 -0.48
C SER A 75 4.53 -7.48 -0.96
N ILE A 76 4.08 -8.74 -1.04
CA ILE A 76 2.71 -9.09 -1.42
C ILE A 76 1.72 -8.45 -0.44
N PHE A 77 1.99 -8.51 0.86
CA PHE A 77 1.12 -7.93 1.88
C PHE A 77 1.09 -6.40 1.82
N TRP A 78 2.21 -5.76 1.49
CA TRP A 78 2.29 -4.31 1.34
C TRP A 78 1.49 -3.82 0.13
N ILE A 79 1.55 -4.56 -0.98
CA ILE A 79 0.78 -4.25 -2.19
C ILE A 79 -0.71 -4.54 -1.96
N ILE A 80 -1.07 -5.59 -1.20
CA ILE A 80 -2.45 -5.81 -0.75
C ILE A 80 -2.94 -4.62 0.09
N ALA A 81 -2.12 -4.14 1.03
CA ALA A 81 -2.44 -2.97 1.87
C ALA A 81 -2.70 -1.73 1.01
N PHE A 82 -1.86 -1.51 -0.01
CA PHE A 82 -2.06 -0.47 -1.01
C PHE A 82 -3.38 -0.65 -1.79
N LEU A 83 -3.65 -1.84 -2.32
CA LEU A 83 -4.85 -2.11 -3.09
C LEU A 83 -6.13 -1.98 -2.27
N LEU A 84 -6.09 -2.16 -0.94
CA LEU A 84 -7.26 -2.00 -0.07
C LEU A 84 -7.47 -0.56 0.39
N GLY A 85 -6.41 0.13 0.82
CA GLY A 85 -6.53 1.43 1.50
C GLY A 85 -5.79 2.59 0.83
N GLY A 86 -5.33 2.41 -0.40
CA GLY A 86 -4.59 3.42 -1.15
C GLY A 86 -3.14 3.59 -0.71
N TYR A 87 -2.52 4.63 -1.25
CA TYR A 87 -1.11 4.95 -1.04
C TYR A 87 -0.73 5.00 0.44
N TRP A 88 -1.54 5.65 1.28
CA TRP A 88 -1.20 5.81 2.70
C TRP A 88 -1.17 4.44 3.41
N VAL A 89 -2.22 3.63 3.31
CA VAL A 89 -2.24 2.30 3.96
C VAL A 89 -1.11 1.39 3.46
N GLY A 90 -0.83 1.41 2.16
CA GLY A 90 0.28 0.67 1.56
C GLY A 90 1.65 1.09 2.11
N MET A 91 1.91 2.40 2.18
CA MET A 91 3.19 2.92 2.68
C MET A 91 3.36 2.67 4.18
N LEU A 92 2.30 2.88 4.99
CA LEU A 92 2.35 2.59 6.42
C LEU A 92 2.72 1.12 6.66
N SER A 93 2.06 0.22 5.92
CA SER A 93 2.30 -1.21 6.01
C SER A 93 3.73 -1.57 5.58
N ALA A 94 4.21 -0.98 4.48
CA ALA A 94 5.56 -1.21 3.98
C ALA A 94 6.64 -0.73 4.96
N PHE A 95 6.51 0.47 5.53
CA PHE A 95 7.46 0.99 6.52
C PHE A 95 7.44 0.17 7.81
N ALA A 96 6.26 -0.09 8.38
CA ALA A 96 6.13 -0.90 9.59
C ALA A 96 6.67 -2.33 9.38
N GLY A 97 6.34 -2.94 8.24
CA GLY A 97 6.88 -4.24 7.83
C GLY A 97 8.40 -4.23 7.72
N THR A 98 8.96 -3.22 7.04
CA THR A 98 10.41 -3.03 6.90
C THR A 98 11.11 -2.93 8.26
N PHE A 99 10.56 -2.15 9.20
CA PHE A 99 11.09 -2.08 10.57
C PHE A 99 11.09 -3.43 11.27
N GLY A 100 10.05 -4.24 11.10
CA GLY A 100 10.03 -5.61 11.63
C GLY A 100 11.03 -6.54 10.95
N LEU A 101 11.26 -6.38 9.64
CA LEU A 101 12.24 -7.20 8.90
C LEU A 101 13.68 -6.97 9.37
N PHE A 102 14.04 -5.79 9.88
CA PHE A 102 15.38 -5.55 10.44
C PHE A 102 15.71 -6.50 11.60
N LEU A 103 14.71 -7.04 12.30
CA LEU A 103 14.93 -8.03 13.37
C LEU A 103 15.35 -9.41 12.86
N TYR A 104 15.12 -9.68 11.57
CA TYR A 104 15.38 -10.97 10.93
C TYR A 104 16.51 -10.92 9.89
N ASP A 105 16.89 -9.73 9.42
CA ASP A 105 17.93 -9.58 8.41
C ASP A 105 19.30 -9.31 9.06
N PRO A 106 20.29 -10.21 8.90
CA PRO A 106 21.61 -10.03 9.52
C PRO A 106 22.44 -8.91 8.87
N THR A 107 22.09 -8.49 7.65
CA THR A 107 22.82 -7.46 6.91
C THR A 107 22.22 -6.07 7.09
N ALA A 108 20.96 -5.98 7.55
CA ALA A 108 20.15 -4.75 7.60
C ALA A 108 19.92 -4.05 6.23
N ILE A 109 20.63 -4.44 5.18
CA ILE A 109 20.53 -3.86 3.83
C ILE A 109 19.36 -4.47 3.06
N GLY A 110 19.06 -5.75 3.28
CA GLY A 110 17.95 -6.46 2.65
C GLY A 110 16.61 -5.72 2.77
N PRO A 111 16.16 -5.31 3.99
CA PRO A 111 14.92 -4.57 4.18
C PRO A 111 14.88 -3.25 3.39
N ILE A 112 16.01 -2.53 3.31
CA ILE A 112 16.12 -1.28 2.55
C ILE A 112 15.95 -1.55 1.05
N PHE A 113 16.61 -2.58 0.53
CA PHE A 113 16.47 -2.98 -0.87
C PHE A 113 15.03 -3.40 -1.18
N LYS A 114 14.38 -4.09 -0.25
CA LYS A 114 13.00 -4.56 -0.39
C LYS A 114 12.02 -3.40 -0.48
N ILE A 115 12.12 -2.41 0.41
CA ILE A 115 11.23 -1.23 0.34
C ILE A 115 11.50 -0.43 -0.94
N LEU A 116 12.76 -0.20 -1.32
CA LEU A 116 13.10 0.50 -2.57
C LEU A 116 12.57 -0.22 -3.81
N ALA A 117 12.64 -1.55 -3.84
CA ALA A 117 12.09 -2.35 -4.93
C ALA A 117 10.55 -2.31 -5.00
N THR A 118 9.88 -2.17 -3.84
CA THR A 118 8.41 -2.16 -3.76
C THR A 118 7.80 -0.78 -3.97
N LEU A 119 8.54 0.30 -3.67
CA LEU A 119 8.05 1.67 -3.82
C LEU A 119 7.51 1.99 -5.22
N PRO A 120 8.19 1.67 -6.33
CA PRO A 120 7.65 1.87 -7.68
C PRO A 120 6.30 1.17 -7.89
N MET A 121 6.14 -0.03 -7.32
CA MET A 121 4.94 -0.87 -7.43
C MET A 121 3.73 -0.29 -6.67
N ILE A 122 3.95 0.65 -5.75
CA ILE A 122 2.89 1.39 -5.04
C ILE A 122 2.67 2.77 -5.68
N LEU A 123 3.76 3.51 -5.91
CA LEU A 123 3.72 4.90 -6.37
C LEU A 123 3.19 5.05 -7.80
N VAL A 124 3.63 4.20 -8.72
CA VAL A 124 3.22 4.31 -10.13
C VAL A 124 1.72 4.01 -10.28
N PRO A 125 1.16 2.92 -9.74
CA PRO A 125 -0.28 2.70 -9.81
C PRO A 125 -1.10 3.78 -9.09
N TRP A 126 -0.62 4.29 -7.96
CA TRP A 126 -1.25 5.42 -7.28
C TRP A 126 -1.34 6.68 -8.15
N LEU A 127 -0.21 7.07 -8.77
CA LEU A 127 -0.17 8.21 -9.69
C LEU A 127 -1.04 7.98 -10.93
N GLY A 128 -1.02 6.75 -11.46
CA GLY A 128 -1.86 6.34 -12.59
C GLY A 128 -3.34 6.48 -12.29
N VAL A 129 -3.80 5.98 -11.15
CA VAL A 129 -5.19 6.14 -10.68
C VAL A 129 -5.53 7.60 -10.46
N ARG A 130 -4.64 8.39 -9.85
CA ARG A 130 -4.92 9.80 -9.56
C ARG A 130 -5.06 10.65 -10.83
N ARG A 131 -4.35 10.30 -11.91
CA ARG A 131 -4.36 11.06 -13.17
C ARG A 131 -5.35 10.53 -14.20
N LEU A 132 -5.58 9.23 -14.23
CA LEU A 132 -6.34 8.54 -15.30
C LEU A 132 -7.57 7.78 -14.77
N GLY A 133 -7.71 7.64 -13.46
CA GLY A 133 -8.83 6.94 -12.83
C GLY A 133 -10.10 7.79 -12.82
N ASN A 134 -11.24 7.10 -12.86
CA ASN A 134 -12.55 7.72 -12.66
C ASN A 134 -12.83 7.94 -11.15
N GLU A 135 -14.02 8.45 -10.83
CA GLU A 135 -14.44 8.83 -9.46
C GLU A 135 -14.20 7.74 -8.39
N SER A 136 -14.29 6.44 -8.72
CA SER A 136 -13.88 5.35 -7.82
C SER A 136 -12.40 4.97 -7.99
N ARG A 137 -11.53 5.67 -7.24
CA ARG A 137 -10.06 5.57 -7.31
C ARG A 137 -9.56 4.12 -7.26
N GLY A 138 -9.83 3.39 -6.18
CA GLY A 138 -9.32 2.02 -6.01
C GLY A 138 -9.96 1.00 -6.94
N GLU A 139 -11.23 1.19 -7.29
CA GLU A 139 -11.95 0.26 -8.17
C GLU A 139 -11.42 0.29 -9.61
N SER A 140 -10.84 1.41 -10.04
CA SER A 140 -10.16 1.51 -11.33
C SER A 140 -9.04 0.45 -11.48
N LEU A 141 -8.36 0.08 -10.39
CA LEU A 141 -7.34 -0.97 -10.37
C LEU A 141 -7.90 -2.39 -10.50
N SER A 142 -9.22 -2.59 -10.36
CA SER A 142 -9.84 -3.90 -10.58
C SER A 142 -9.80 -4.33 -12.05
N ARG A 143 -9.62 -3.38 -12.99
CA ARG A 143 -9.54 -3.64 -14.42
C ARG A 143 -8.17 -4.25 -14.76
N PRO A 144 -8.08 -5.54 -15.17
CA PRO A 144 -6.80 -6.23 -15.30
C PRO A 144 -5.83 -5.55 -16.27
N ARG A 145 -6.33 -5.00 -17.39
CA ARG A 145 -5.50 -4.30 -18.38
C ARG A 145 -4.90 -3.02 -17.81
N PHE A 146 -5.70 -2.21 -17.11
CA PHE A 146 -5.25 -0.96 -16.52
C PHE A 146 -4.24 -1.20 -15.40
N TYR A 147 -4.53 -2.14 -14.50
CA TYR A 147 -3.59 -2.57 -13.47
C TYR A 147 -2.29 -3.10 -14.09
N GLY A 148 -2.39 -4.04 -15.03
CA GLY A 148 -1.24 -4.63 -15.72
C GLY A 148 -0.34 -3.60 -16.38
N THR A 149 -0.90 -2.58 -17.06
CA THR A 149 -0.11 -1.50 -17.67
C THR A 149 0.63 -0.64 -16.64
N LEU A 150 -0.02 -0.35 -15.51
CA LEU A 150 0.61 0.43 -14.42
C LEU A 150 1.69 -0.38 -13.72
N MET A 151 1.46 -1.68 -13.49
CA MET A 151 2.46 -2.59 -12.90
C MET A 151 3.65 -2.83 -13.83
N LEU A 152 3.43 -2.91 -15.14
CA LEU A 152 4.53 -2.98 -16.12
C LEU A 152 5.38 -1.71 -16.09
N SER A 153 4.73 -0.54 -16.02
CA SER A 153 5.43 0.74 -15.88
C SER A 153 6.20 0.83 -14.56
N ALA A 154 5.61 0.35 -13.47
CA ALA A 154 6.25 0.25 -12.16
C ALA A 154 7.47 -0.68 -12.18
N PHE A 155 7.37 -1.81 -12.88
CA PHE A 155 8.47 -2.75 -13.05
C PHE A 155 9.65 -2.13 -13.81
N ILE A 156 9.40 -1.37 -14.88
CA ILE A 156 10.47 -0.64 -15.59
C ILE A 156 11.16 0.33 -14.64
N LEU A 157 10.40 1.11 -13.86
CA LEU A 157 10.98 2.04 -12.88
C LEU A 157 11.75 1.30 -11.78
N ARG A 158 11.26 0.14 -11.33
CA ARG A 158 11.98 -0.74 -10.39
C ARG A 158 13.31 -1.20 -10.96
N LEU A 159 13.38 -1.61 -12.23
CA LEU A 159 14.66 -1.99 -12.85
C LEU A 159 15.62 -0.81 -12.94
N LEU A 160 15.14 0.36 -13.37
CA LEU A 160 15.95 1.58 -13.47
C LEU A 160 16.53 2.01 -12.11
N LEU A 161 15.83 1.74 -11.02
CA LEU A 161 16.29 2.00 -9.66
C LEU A 161 17.21 0.90 -9.12
N MET A 162 16.77 -0.35 -9.21
CA MET A 162 17.43 -1.48 -8.55
C MET A 162 18.70 -1.93 -9.25
N VAL A 163 18.81 -1.82 -10.59
CA VAL A 163 20.03 -2.23 -11.30
C VAL A 163 21.23 -1.38 -10.89
N PRO A 164 21.18 -0.03 -10.95
CA PRO A 164 22.29 0.81 -10.46
C PRO A 164 22.63 0.56 -9.00
N ILE A 165 21.62 0.43 -8.13
CA ILE A 165 21.83 0.18 -6.70
C ILE A 165 22.54 -1.16 -6.48
N ASN A 166 22.13 -2.23 -7.17
CA ASN A 166 22.77 -3.54 -7.06
C ASN A 166 24.20 -3.52 -7.61
N LEU A 167 24.48 -2.78 -8.68
CA LEU A 167 25.83 -2.63 -9.22
C LEU A 167 26.75 -1.90 -8.24
N ILE A 168 26.30 -0.79 -7.67
CA ILE A 168 27.07 -0.02 -6.67
C ILE A 168 27.30 -0.88 -5.42
N TYR A 169 26.26 -1.54 -4.92
CA TYR A 169 26.35 -2.39 -3.74
C TYR A 169 27.26 -3.60 -3.98
N GLY A 170 27.11 -4.29 -5.12
CA GLY A 170 27.98 -5.41 -5.49
C GLY A 170 29.44 -4.99 -5.60
N ALA A 171 29.73 -3.84 -6.21
CA ALA A 171 31.10 -3.32 -6.31
C ALA A 171 31.75 -3.02 -4.94
N ILE A 172 30.96 -2.56 -3.96
CA ILE A 172 31.46 -2.20 -2.63
C ILE A 172 31.53 -3.41 -1.70
N ALA A 173 30.44 -4.17 -1.60
CA ALA A 173 30.28 -5.22 -0.60
C ALA A 173 30.76 -6.60 -1.08
N MET A 174 30.78 -6.85 -2.39
CA MET A 174 31.09 -8.16 -2.98
C MET A 174 31.96 -8.02 -4.24
N PRO A 175 33.18 -7.49 -4.13
CA PRO A 175 34.05 -7.18 -5.28
C PRO A 175 34.49 -8.41 -6.09
N PHE A 176 34.24 -9.61 -5.57
CA PHE A 176 34.49 -10.88 -6.26
C PHE A 176 33.39 -11.25 -7.28
N LEU A 177 32.22 -10.58 -7.25
CA LEU A 177 31.15 -10.79 -8.23
C LEU A 177 31.41 -9.97 -9.50
N THR A 178 31.23 -10.59 -10.66
CA THR A 178 31.37 -9.88 -11.94
C THR A 178 30.17 -8.98 -12.20
N VAL A 179 30.39 -7.89 -12.94
CA VAL A 179 29.32 -6.96 -13.36
C VAL A 179 28.22 -7.68 -14.14
N GLU A 180 28.61 -8.59 -15.03
CA GLU A 180 27.68 -9.40 -15.82
C GLU A 180 26.79 -10.29 -14.94
N PHE A 181 27.37 -10.91 -13.91
CA PHE A 181 26.62 -11.72 -12.94
C PHE A 181 25.59 -10.88 -12.20
N ILE A 182 26.00 -9.74 -11.64
CA ILE A 182 25.10 -8.84 -10.90
C ILE A 182 23.97 -8.35 -11.80
N LEU A 183 24.28 -7.91 -13.03
CA LEU A 183 23.30 -7.40 -13.97
C LEU A 183 22.27 -8.48 -14.35
N SER A 184 22.74 -9.66 -14.71
CA SER A 184 21.88 -10.78 -15.14
C SER A 184 20.91 -11.18 -14.03
N TYR A 185 21.42 -11.42 -12.82
CA TYR A 185 20.57 -11.83 -11.71
C TYR A 185 19.71 -10.69 -11.17
N ALA A 186 20.18 -9.43 -11.16
CA ALA A 186 19.35 -8.29 -10.77
C ALA A 186 18.12 -8.19 -11.67
N ILE A 187 18.26 -8.32 -12.98
CA ILE A 187 17.15 -8.26 -13.93
C ILE A 187 16.20 -9.45 -13.72
N ILE A 188 16.72 -10.67 -13.68
CA ILE A 188 15.92 -11.89 -13.54
C ILE A 188 15.12 -11.88 -12.23
N LEU A 189 15.78 -11.56 -11.11
CA LEU A 189 15.12 -11.54 -9.80
C LEU A 189 14.07 -10.45 -9.70
N ASN A 190 14.38 -9.22 -10.14
CA ASN A 190 13.39 -8.15 -10.08
C ASN A 190 12.21 -8.43 -11.01
N ALA A 191 12.41 -9.07 -12.17
CA ALA A 191 11.34 -9.49 -13.06
C ALA A 191 10.44 -10.55 -12.41
N PHE A 192 11.04 -11.61 -11.86
CA PHE A 192 10.31 -12.68 -11.21
C PHE A 192 9.54 -12.19 -9.99
N GLN A 193 10.18 -11.39 -9.13
CA GLN A 193 9.54 -10.82 -7.95
C GLN A 193 8.41 -9.85 -8.34
N SER A 194 8.64 -8.93 -9.29
CA SER A 194 7.60 -8.01 -9.75
C SER A 194 6.38 -8.70 -10.35
N MET A 195 6.58 -9.82 -11.04
CA MET A 195 5.48 -10.62 -11.55
C MET A 195 4.58 -11.13 -10.41
N TRP A 196 5.15 -11.72 -9.37
CA TRP A 196 4.38 -12.24 -8.22
C TRP A 196 3.79 -11.13 -7.36
N ASP A 197 4.56 -10.07 -7.13
CA ASP A 197 4.15 -8.86 -6.41
C ASP A 197 2.97 -8.16 -7.09
N ALA A 198 2.84 -8.26 -8.42
CA ALA A 198 1.67 -7.76 -9.14
C ALA A 198 0.52 -8.77 -9.15
N LEU A 199 0.81 -10.02 -9.48
CA LEU A 199 -0.21 -11.02 -9.76
C LEU A 199 -0.96 -11.47 -8.51
N ILE A 200 -0.24 -11.80 -7.43
CA ILE A 200 -0.86 -12.37 -6.22
C ILE A 200 -1.77 -11.35 -5.54
N PRO A 201 -1.33 -10.10 -5.24
CA PRO A 201 -2.21 -9.09 -4.66
C PRO A 201 -3.44 -8.81 -5.50
N PHE A 202 -3.30 -8.74 -6.83
CA PHE A 202 -4.42 -8.51 -7.73
C PHE A 202 -5.48 -9.61 -7.62
N ILE A 203 -5.06 -10.88 -7.66
CA ILE A 203 -5.96 -12.02 -7.50
C ILE A 203 -6.63 -11.98 -6.13
N ILE A 204 -5.84 -11.83 -5.06
CA ILE A 204 -6.36 -11.83 -3.69
C ILE A 204 -7.35 -10.68 -3.50
N VAL A 205 -7.04 -9.45 -3.90
CA VAL A 205 -7.90 -8.30 -3.57
C VAL A 205 -9.13 -8.20 -4.47
N HIS A 206 -8.96 -8.38 -5.79
CA HIS A 206 -10.05 -8.11 -6.74
C HIS A 206 -10.83 -9.35 -7.17
N LYS A 207 -10.21 -10.54 -7.24
CA LYS A 207 -10.92 -11.76 -7.67
C LYS A 207 -11.70 -12.41 -6.54
N THR A 208 -11.23 -12.32 -5.31
CA THR A 208 -11.95 -12.87 -4.14
C THR A 208 -13.07 -11.94 -3.63
N GLY A 209 -13.08 -10.68 -4.08
CA GLY A 209 -14.06 -9.68 -3.64
C GLY A 209 -13.71 -8.95 -2.34
N ILE A 210 -12.55 -9.20 -1.72
CA ILE A 210 -12.10 -8.48 -0.51
C ILE A 210 -12.16 -6.97 -0.69
N PHE A 211 -11.83 -6.44 -1.88
CA PHE A 211 -11.95 -5.01 -2.17
C PHE A 211 -13.36 -4.44 -1.93
N LYS A 212 -14.41 -5.20 -2.27
CA LYS A 212 -15.80 -4.72 -2.10
C LYS A 212 -16.19 -4.58 -0.63
N SER A 213 -15.61 -5.39 0.24
CA SER A 213 -15.91 -5.38 1.69
C SER A 213 -14.99 -4.45 2.48
N PHE A 214 -13.73 -4.32 2.06
CA PHE A 214 -12.68 -3.65 2.82
C PHE A 214 -12.02 -2.48 2.10
N GLY A 215 -12.48 -2.09 0.90
CA GLY A 215 -11.98 -0.94 0.18
C GLY A 215 -12.14 0.35 0.99
N MET A 216 -11.05 1.13 1.11
CA MET A 216 -10.98 2.39 1.87
C MET A 216 -10.25 3.49 1.06
N TRP A 217 -10.38 3.45 -0.27
CA TRP A 217 -9.67 4.35 -1.19
C TRP A 217 -10.23 5.76 -1.24
#